data_AF-A0A3E0JDM2-F1
#
_entry.id   AF-A0A3E0JDM2-F1
#
_cell.length_a   1.000
_cell.length_b   1.000
_cell.length_c   1.000
_cell.angle_alpha   90.00
_cell.angle_beta   90.00
_cell.angle_gamma   90.00
#
_symmetry.space_group_name_H-M   'P 1'
#
loop_
_entity.id
_entity.type
_entity.pdbx_description
1 polymer ?
#
loop_
_entity_poly.entity_id
_entity_poly.type
_entity_poly.pdbx_seq_one_letter_code
_entity_poly.pdbx_strand_id
1 'polypeptide(L)' 'MGNHVKVARVSKSLTQQQLAEKTGVTRQTISLIEKGKYNPSLKLCLEICYAVNKTLDEVFWVEKGSDSFEENKG' A
#
# COMPACT_ATOMS: atom_id res chain seq x y z
N MET A 1 2.18 5.78 6.52
CA MET A 1 3.02 5.24 5.43
C MET A 1 2.65 5.93 4.14
N GLY A 2 3.64 6.50 3.44
CA GLY A 2 3.45 7.03 2.09
C GLY A 2 3.42 5.91 1.05
N ASN A 3 2.77 6.16 -0.09
CA ASN A 3 2.71 5.17 -1.16
C ASN A 3 2.51 5.74 -2.57
N HIS A 4 2.89 4.96 -3.58
CA HIS A 4 2.67 5.19 -5.00
C HIS A 4 1.73 4.16 -5.63
N VAL A 5 0.85 3.53 -4.84
CA VAL A 5 -0.02 2.43 -5.33
C VAL A 5 -0.86 2.86 -6.54
N LYS A 6 -1.42 4.07 -6.52
CA LYS A 6 -2.20 4.59 -7.64
C LYS A 6 -1.38 4.67 -8.93
N VAL A 7 -0.17 5.19 -8.84
CA VAL A 7 0.74 5.36 -9.99
C VAL A 7 1.15 3.98 -10.53
N ALA A 8 1.58 3.07 -9.65
CA ALA A 8 1.97 1.72 -10.03
C ALA A 8 0.82 0.90 -10.62
N ARG A 9 -0.41 1.07 -10.10
CA ARG A 9 -1.60 0.43 -10.63
C ARG A 9 -1.95 0.93 -12.03
N VAL A 10 -1.95 2.26 -12.23
CA VAL A 10 -2.28 2.88 -13.52
C VAL A 10 -1.24 2.56 -14.58
N SER A 11 0.05 2.47 -14.24
CA SER A 11 1.11 2.06 -15.19
C SER A 11 0.96 0.62 -15.67
N LYS A 12 0.18 -0.21 -14.97
CA LYS A 12 -0.24 -1.55 -15.39
C LYS A 12 -1.64 -1.61 -16.01
N SER A 13 -2.25 -0.46 -16.29
CA SER A 13 -3.61 -0.34 -16.83
C SER A 13 -4.68 -1.04 -15.99
N LEU A 14 -4.46 -1.16 -14.67
CA LEU A 14 -5.39 -1.80 -13.76
C LEU A 14 -6.37 -0.78 -13.18
N THR A 15 -7.64 -1.15 -13.06
CA THR A 15 -8.61 -0.45 -12.20
C THR A 15 -8.40 -0.81 -10.74
N GLN A 16 -8.93 -0.01 -9.80
CA GLN A 16 -8.88 -0.35 -8.37
C GLN A 16 -9.53 -1.72 -8.08
N GLN A 17 -10.60 -2.05 -8.81
CA GLN A 17 -11.30 -3.33 -8.69
C GLN A 17 -10.41 -4.51 -9.12
N GLN A 18 -9.70 -4.38 -10.24
CA GLN A 18 -8.79 -5.42 -10.72
C GLN A 18 -7.57 -5.62 -9.79
N LEU A 19 -7.04 -4.54 -9.21
CA LEU A 19 -5.97 -4.68 -8.21
C LEU A 19 -6.48 -5.35 -6.93
N ALA A 20 -7.69 -5.00 -6.49
CA ALA A 20 -8.34 -5.61 -5.34
C ALA A 20 -8.52 -7.13 -5.53
N GLU A 21 -8.99 -7.57 -6.70
CA GLU A 21 -9.10 -8.98 -7.07
C GLU A 21 -7.75 -9.72 -7.03
N LYS A 22 -6.68 -9.08 -7.55
CA LYS A 22 -5.32 -9.66 -7.55
C LYS A 22 -4.71 -9.79 -6.15
N THR A 23 -5.18 -8.99 -5.19
CA THR A 23 -4.60 -8.89 -3.84
C THR A 23 -5.53 -9.41 -2.75
N GLY A 24 -6.70 -9.96 -3.13
CA GLY A 24 -7.64 -10.56 -2.18
C GLY A 24 -8.29 -9.57 -1.21
N VAL A 25 -8.32 -8.28 -1.53
CA VAL A 25 -8.96 -7.24 -0.71
C VAL A 25 -10.12 -6.59 -1.45
N THR A 26 -10.82 -5.68 -0.79
CA THR A 26 -11.91 -4.93 -1.43
C THR A 26 -11.39 -3.75 -2.25
N ARG A 27 -12.17 -3.29 -3.24
CA ARG A 27 -11.90 -2.03 -3.96
C ARG A 27 -11.76 -0.84 -3.00
N GLN A 28 -12.54 -0.82 -1.92
CA GLN A 28 -12.49 0.22 -0.91
C GLN A 28 -11.14 0.21 -0.17
N THR A 29 -10.61 -0.96 0.15
CA THR A 29 -9.27 -1.11 0.75
C THR A 29 -8.20 -0.49 -0.16
N ILE A 30 -8.21 -0.80 -1.46
CA ILE A 30 -7.28 -0.18 -2.43
C ILE A 30 -7.45 1.34 -2.46
N SER A 31 -8.69 1.85 -2.49
CA SER A 31 -8.97 3.29 -2.48
C SER A 31 -8.45 4.00 -1.23
N LEU A 32 -8.57 3.37 -0.05
CA LEU A 32 -8.04 3.92 1.21
C LEU A 32 -6.51 3.92 1.23
N ILE A 33 -5.87 2.87 0.72
CA ILE A 33 -4.40 2.81 0.56
C ILE A 33 -3.93 3.94 -0.34
N GLU A 34 -4.51 4.09 -1.54
CA GLU A 34 -4.11 5.14 -2.49
C GLU A 34 -4.26 6.57 -1.94
N LYS A 35 -5.17 6.77 -1.00
CA LYS A 35 -5.39 8.06 -0.31
C LYS A 35 -4.50 8.23 0.93
N GLY A 36 -3.68 7.25 1.27
CA GLY A 36 -2.88 7.22 2.50
C GLY A 36 -3.72 7.15 3.78
N LYS A 37 -4.98 6.69 3.69
CA LYS A 37 -5.93 6.60 4.81
C LYS A 37 -5.98 5.22 5.45
N TYR A 38 -5.20 4.27 4.94
CA TYR A 38 -5.06 2.94 5.49
C TYR A 38 -3.58 2.55 5.45
N ASN A 39 -3.08 2.02 6.56
CA ASN A 39 -1.75 1.46 6.65
C ASN A 39 -1.83 -0.06 6.40
N PRO A 40 -1.56 -0.54 5.18
CA PRO A 40 -1.61 -1.98 4.88
C PRO A 40 -0.55 -2.76 5.65
N SER A 41 -0.84 -4.05 5.89
CA SER A 41 0.17 -4.98 6.41
C SER A 41 1.30 -5.19 5.40
N LEU A 42 2.48 -5.59 5.88
CA LEU A 42 3.61 -5.93 5.01
C LEU A 42 3.22 -6.96 3.94
N LYS A 43 2.40 -7.95 4.30
CA LYS A 43 1.89 -8.96 3.37
C LYS A 43 1.12 -8.31 2.21
N LEU A 44 0.17 -7.42 2.52
CA LEU A 44 -0.61 -6.73 1.50
C LEU A 44 0.27 -5.78 0.66
N CYS A 45 1.27 -5.14 1.25
CA CYS A 45 2.25 -4.36 0.50
C CYS A 45 2.96 -5.23 -0.55
N LEU A 46 3.45 -6.41 -0.16
CA LEU A 46 4.12 -7.35 -1.06
C LEU A 46 3.18 -7.87 -2.16
N GLU A 47 1.94 -8.22 -1.82
CA GLU A 47 0.93 -8.65 -2.80
C GLU A 47 0.65 -7.56 -3.84
N ILE A 48 0.53 -6.30 -3.41
CA ILE A 48 0.41 -5.15 -4.31
C ILE A 48 1.65 -5.02 -5.20
N CYS A 49 2.85 -5.13 -4.63
CA CYS A 49 4.12 -5.05 -5.36
C CYS A 49 4.22 -6.11 -6.47
N TYR A 50 3.84 -7.35 -6.18
CA TYR A 50 3.79 -8.42 -7.18
C TYR A 50 2.73 -8.15 -8.26
N ALA A 51 1.54 -7.69 -7.87
CA ALA A 51 0.47 -7.39 -8.81
C ALA A 51 0.85 -6.26 -9.80
N VAL A 52 1.69 -5.32 -9.37
CA VAL A 52 2.14 -4.19 -10.20
C VAL A 52 3.58 -4.32 -10.72
N ASN A 53 4.24 -5.45 -10.46
CA ASN A 53 5.63 -5.73 -10.84
C ASN A 53 6.60 -4.59 -10.48
N LYS A 54 6.57 -4.22 -9.19
CA LYS A 54 7.43 -3.21 -8.57
C LYS A 54 7.98 -3.74 -7.25
N THR A 55 9.05 -3.14 -6.78
CA THR A 55 9.65 -3.43 -5.47
C THR A 55 8.95 -2.65 -4.35
N LEU A 56 9.16 -3.07 -3.11
CA LEU A 56 8.58 -2.40 -1.94
C LEU A 56 9.01 -0.94 -1.86
N ASP A 57 10.30 -0.66 -2.09
CA ASP A 57 10.89 0.70 -2.03
C ASP A 57 10.35 1.63 -3.14
N GLU A 58 9.88 1.09 -4.27
CA GLU A 58 9.26 1.88 -5.33
C GLU A 58 7.81 2.27 -5.00
N VAL A 59 7.12 1.48 -4.15
CA VAL A 59 5.68 1.60 -3.93
C VAL A 59 5.33 2.15 -2.55
N PHE A 60 6.13 1.89 -1.51
CA PHE A 60 5.82 2.21 -0.12
C PHE A 60 7.03 2.78 0.63
N TRP A 61 6.79 3.70 1.56
CA TRP A 61 7.83 4.24 2.45
C TRP A 61 7.25 4.74 3.78
N VAL A 62 8.07 4.71 4.82
CA VAL A 62 7.78 5.36 6.12
C VAL A 62 8.56 6.67 6.17
N GLU A 63 7.91 7.75 6.60
CA GLU A 63 8.60 9.03 6.78
C GLU A 63 9.56 8.91 7.97
N LYS A 64 10.85 9.21 7.76
CA LYS A 64 11.83 9.22 8.84
C LYS A 64 11.44 10.31 9.85
N GLY A 65 10.94 9.90 11.01
CA GLY A 65 10.53 10.79 12.11
C GLY A 65 9.13 10.55 12.68
N SER A 66 8.31 9.69 12.06
CA SER A 66 6.94 9.40 12.55
C SER A 66 6.85 8.20 13.50
N ASP A 67 7.96 7.49 13.74
CA ASP A 67 7.99 6.43 14.75
C ASP A 67 8.22 7.07 16.13
N SER A 68 7.21 7.79 16.63
CA SER A 68 7.03 7.89 18.07
C SER A 68 6.60 6.50 18.53
N PHE A 69 7.57 5.64 18.85
CA PHE A 69 7.32 4.46 19.64
C PHE A 69 6.71 4.97 20.95
N GLU A 70 5.40 4.82 21.14
CA GLU A 70 4.79 5.00 22.45
C GLU A 70 5.38 3.89 23.34
N GLU A 71 6.43 4.23 24.07
CA GLU A 71 6.89 3.45 25.20
C GLU A 71 5.70 3.30 26.15
N ASN A 72 5.19 2.08 26.27
CA ASN A 72 4.34 1.68 27.38
C ASN A 72 5.14 1.91 28.67
N LYS A 73 4.98 3.08 29.28
CA LYS A 73 5.43 3.36 30.64
C LYS A 73 4.57 2.53 31.58
N GLY A 74 5.09 1.36 31.96
CA GLY A 74 4.65 0.62 33.15
C GLY A 74 5.01 1.34 34.44
#